data_AF-A0A820EV55-F1
#
_entry.id   AF-A0A820EV55-F1
#
_cell.length_a   1.000
_cell.length_b   1.000
_cell.length_c   1.000
_cell.angle_alpha   90.00
_cell.angle_beta   90.00
_cell.angle_gamma   90.00
#
_symmetry.space_group_name_H-M   'P 1'
#
loop_
_entity.id
_entity.type
_entity.pdbx_description
1 polymer ?
#
loop_
_entity_poly.entity_id
_entity_poly.type
_entity_poly.pdbx_seq_one_letter_code
_entity_poly.pdbx_strand_id
1 'polypeptide(L)'
;AHEEHVLDLLLLACRKKYRGRGIGRYLMKLLMNRDYIGDYDAIITASDQGAINFYRKFGFTEDAILLSKYKDIGDCWTNTTKMCYLPPYNVINEDPIRCLTMMDDQFQKWQKSMFHGYQNQAALFQRLKHEMIGLYAKSTSYQDDETRENEQLETLQMIREMEKISILNEKLLVAQMSLLMDDDCTAQMAVEYCRNRLKDAKNYEIKAEK
;
A
#
# COMPACT_ATOMS: atom_id res chain seq x y z
N ALA A 1 7.64 -9.73 26.09
CA ALA A 1 7.36 -10.61 24.95
C ALA A 1 7.90 -11.98 25.32
N HIS A 2 7.10 -13.04 25.25
CA HIS A 2 7.64 -14.38 25.46
C HIS A 2 8.62 -14.70 24.32
N GLU A 3 9.85 -15.07 24.66
CA GLU A 3 10.80 -15.59 23.67
C GLU A 3 10.31 -16.96 23.24
N GLU A 4 10.08 -17.13 21.94
CA GLU A 4 9.64 -18.41 21.40
C GLU A 4 10.82 -19.35 21.23
N HIS A 5 10.70 -20.56 21.75
CA HIS A 5 11.73 -21.59 21.67
C HIS A 5 11.49 -22.47 20.45
N VAL A 6 12.30 -22.26 19.43
CA VAL A 6 12.17 -22.96 18.14
C VAL A 6 13.35 -23.90 17.92
N LEU A 7 13.06 -25.15 17.60
CA LEU A 7 14.05 -26.18 17.31
C LEU A 7 14.25 -26.34 15.81
N ASP A 8 15.49 -26.21 15.35
CA ASP A 8 15.84 -26.48 13.95
C ASP A 8 16.42 -27.88 13.79
N LEU A 9 15.71 -28.74 13.05
CA LEU A 9 16.11 -30.10 12.74
C LEU A 9 16.92 -30.11 11.44
N LEU A 10 18.24 -29.99 11.61
CA LEU A 10 19.22 -29.93 10.53
C LEU A 10 19.38 -31.26 9.79
N LEU A 11 19.54 -32.36 10.52
CA LEU A 11 19.83 -33.67 9.92
C LEU A 11 19.19 -34.79 10.72
N LEU A 12 18.35 -35.57 10.03
CA LEU A 12 17.84 -36.84 10.53
C LEU A 12 18.05 -37.91 9.47
N ALA A 13 18.93 -38.86 9.75
CA ALA A 13 19.27 -39.92 8.82
C ALA A 13 19.30 -41.28 9.49
N CYS A 14 18.87 -42.32 8.77
CA CYS A 14 19.03 -43.71 9.17
C CYS A 14 19.80 -44.47 8.08
N ARG A 15 20.83 -45.21 8.51
CA ARG A 15 21.68 -46.01 7.63
C ARG A 15 20.84 -47.02 6.85
N LYS A 16 21.10 -47.16 5.55
CA LYS A 16 20.27 -47.96 4.61
C LYS A 16 19.92 -49.37 5.13
N LYS A 17 20.88 -50.05 5.76
CA LYS A 17 20.70 -51.39 6.36
C LYS A 17 19.66 -51.49 7.50
N TYR A 18 19.31 -50.36 8.12
CA TYR A 18 18.36 -50.30 9.24
C TYR A 18 17.06 -49.56 8.89
N ARG A 19 16.88 -49.15 7.64
CA ARG A 19 15.61 -48.58 7.18
C ARG A 19 14.51 -49.64 7.25
N GLY A 20 13.27 -49.22 7.51
CA GLY A 20 12.12 -50.13 7.67
C GLY A 20 12.00 -50.80 9.04
N ARG A 21 13.01 -50.69 9.93
CA ARG A 21 12.97 -51.27 11.29
C ARG A 21 12.38 -50.36 12.37
N GLY A 22 11.73 -49.27 11.97
CA GLY A 22 11.11 -48.33 12.92
C GLY A 22 12.07 -47.38 13.65
N ILE A 23 13.39 -47.46 13.43
CA ILE A 23 14.39 -46.60 14.13
C ILE A 23 14.10 -45.11 13.94
N GLY A 24 13.82 -44.67 12.71
CA GLY A 24 13.50 -43.26 12.46
C GLY A 24 12.24 -42.80 13.19
N ARG A 25 11.24 -43.68 13.32
CA ARG A 25 10.03 -43.39 14.09
C ARG A 25 10.33 -43.26 15.58
N TYR A 26 11.18 -44.13 16.11
CA TYR A 26 11.61 -44.08 17.49
C TYR A 26 12.40 -42.79 17.79
N LEU A 27 13.35 -42.43 16.93
CA LEU A 27 14.11 -41.17 17.07
C LEU A 27 13.20 -39.95 17.02
N MET A 28 12.22 -39.92 16.12
CA MET A 28 11.26 -38.81 16.06
C MET A 28 10.38 -38.75 17.31
N LYS A 29 9.92 -39.89 17.85
CA LYS A 29 9.16 -39.92 19.11
C LYS A 29 9.99 -39.37 20.29
N LEU A 30 11.28 -39.69 20.36
CA LEU A 30 12.17 -39.11 21.36
C LEU A 30 12.35 -37.61 21.13
N LEU A 31 12.49 -37.19 19.88
CA LEU A 31 12.71 -35.78 19.52
C LEU A 31 11.48 -34.89 19.77
N MET A 32 10.28 -35.47 19.69
CA MET A 32 9.04 -34.76 19.98
C MET A 32 8.67 -34.81 21.47
N ASN A 33 9.41 -35.57 22.28
CA ASN A 33 9.12 -35.65 23.69
C ASN A 33 9.86 -34.53 24.44
N ARG A 34 9.06 -33.61 24.97
CA ARG A 34 9.51 -32.44 25.75
C ARG A 34 10.25 -32.82 27.03
N ASP A 35 10.04 -34.01 27.58
CA ASP A 35 10.78 -34.49 28.75
C ASP A 35 12.30 -34.61 28.47
N TYR A 36 12.67 -34.87 27.22
CA TYR A 36 14.08 -35.05 26.84
C TYR A 36 14.74 -33.81 26.26
N ILE A 37 14.00 -32.99 25.52
CA ILE A 37 14.54 -31.83 24.81
C ILE A 37 14.25 -30.51 25.52
N GLY A 38 13.31 -30.51 26.46
CA GLY A 38 12.78 -29.31 27.08
C GLY A 38 11.57 -28.76 26.31
N ASP A 39 10.99 -27.70 26.85
CA ASP A 39 9.86 -27.02 26.22
C ASP A 39 10.28 -26.33 24.93
N TYR A 40 9.45 -26.51 23.91
CA TYR A 40 9.60 -25.86 22.60
C TYR A 40 8.23 -25.51 22.04
N ASP A 41 8.18 -24.43 21.26
CA ASP A 41 6.97 -23.92 20.61
C ASP A 41 6.80 -24.44 19.18
N ALA A 42 7.91 -24.72 18.50
CA ALA A 42 7.89 -25.29 17.16
C ALA A 42 9.16 -26.08 16.84
N ILE A 43 9.02 -27.06 15.95
CA ILE A 43 10.14 -27.76 15.31
C ILE A 43 10.10 -27.46 13.82
N ILE A 44 11.20 -27.00 13.25
CA ILE A 44 11.35 -26.70 11.83
C ILE A 44 12.29 -27.73 11.22
N THR A 45 12.03 -28.10 9.98
CA THR A 45 12.95 -28.94 9.22
C THR A 45 12.91 -28.58 7.74
N ALA A 46 14.07 -28.68 7.07
CA ALA A 46 14.14 -28.71 5.63
C ALA A 46 14.10 -30.17 5.16
N SER A 47 12.97 -30.59 4.59
CA SER A 47 12.79 -31.98 4.16
C SER A 47 13.09 -32.14 2.67
N ASP A 48 13.86 -33.16 2.33
CA ASP A 48 13.92 -33.67 0.95
C ASP A 48 12.57 -34.20 0.50
N GLN A 49 12.31 -34.18 -0.82
CA GLN A 49 11.06 -34.67 -1.43
C GLN A 49 10.69 -36.11 -0.99
N GLY A 50 11.70 -36.96 -0.78
CA GLY A 50 11.50 -38.35 -0.34
C GLY A 50 11.11 -38.51 1.14
N ALA A 51 11.36 -37.49 1.96
CA ALA A 51 11.13 -37.51 3.40
C ALA A 51 9.87 -36.74 3.83
N ILE A 52 9.23 -35.96 2.95
CA ILE A 52 8.02 -35.17 3.27
C ILE A 52 6.91 -36.07 3.86
N ASN A 53 6.64 -37.21 3.22
CA ASN A 53 5.63 -38.16 3.69
C ASN A 53 6.01 -38.82 5.03
N PHE A 54 7.29 -38.87 5.39
CA PHE A 54 7.71 -39.32 6.70
C PHE A 54 7.36 -38.27 7.75
N TYR A 55 7.72 -37.01 7.54
CA TYR A 55 7.42 -35.92 8.49
C TYR A 55 5.91 -35.66 8.63
N ARG A 56 5.14 -35.71 7.53
CA ARG A 56 3.68 -35.53 7.56
C ARG A 56 2.98 -36.55 8.47
N LYS A 57 3.52 -37.78 8.59
CA LYS A 57 2.98 -38.81 9.51
C LYS A 57 3.16 -38.47 10.98
N PHE A 58 4.05 -37.52 11.32
CA PHE A 58 4.22 -37.01 12.67
C PHE A 58 3.55 -35.65 12.88
N GLY A 59 2.72 -35.20 11.92
CA GLY A 59 1.99 -33.93 12.04
C GLY A 59 2.75 -32.70 11.57
N PHE A 60 3.88 -32.85 10.87
CA PHE A 60 4.50 -31.70 10.21
C PHE A 60 3.62 -31.19 9.07
N THR A 61 3.56 -29.87 8.93
CA THR A 61 2.81 -29.15 7.89
C THR A 61 3.74 -28.29 7.02
N GLU A 62 3.32 -28.11 5.78
CA GLU A 62 3.97 -27.27 4.76
C GLU A 62 3.19 -25.95 4.53
N ASP A 63 2.33 -25.56 5.47
CA ASP A 63 1.51 -24.35 5.36
C ASP A 63 2.40 -23.09 5.31
N ALA A 64 2.33 -22.38 4.18
CA ALA A 64 3.14 -21.21 3.90
C ALA A 64 2.86 -20.04 4.87
N ILE A 65 1.64 -19.92 5.40
CA ILE A 65 1.29 -18.84 6.33
C ILE A 65 1.97 -19.10 7.68
N LEU A 66 1.91 -20.33 8.19
CA LEU A 66 2.60 -20.70 9.42
C LEU A 66 4.12 -20.59 9.28
N LEU A 67 4.66 -21.08 8.16
CA LEU A 67 6.08 -21.03 7.87
C LEU A 67 6.61 -19.61 7.64
N SER A 68 5.75 -18.66 7.27
CA SER A 68 6.16 -17.26 7.09
C SER A 68 6.76 -16.65 8.35
N LYS A 69 6.30 -17.10 9.53
CA LYS A 69 6.84 -16.69 10.84
C LYS A 69 8.27 -17.18 11.07
N TYR A 70 8.62 -18.30 10.46
CA TYR A 70 9.90 -18.98 10.63
C TYR A 70 10.78 -18.89 9.38
N LYS A 71 10.55 -17.88 8.55
CA LYS A 71 11.24 -17.72 7.27
C LYS A 71 12.75 -17.62 7.48
N ASP A 72 13.18 -16.92 8.52
CA ASP A 72 14.59 -16.62 8.80
C ASP A 72 15.30 -17.70 9.63
N ILE A 73 14.58 -18.74 10.07
CA ILE A 73 15.13 -19.81 10.91
C ILE A 73 15.54 -21.00 10.05
N GLY A 74 16.80 -21.41 10.14
CA GLY A 74 17.35 -22.58 9.45
C GLY A 74 17.76 -22.31 8.01
N ASP A 75 18.62 -23.18 7.49
CA ASP A 75 19.25 -23.02 6.18
C ASP A 75 18.32 -23.34 5.00
N CYS A 76 18.42 -22.54 3.94
CA CYS A 76 17.71 -22.75 2.67
C CYS A 76 18.47 -23.76 1.79
N TRP A 77 18.26 -25.05 2.00
CA TRP A 77 18.82 -26.10 1.16
C TRP A 77 18.10 -26.17 -0.20
N THR A 78 18.86 -26.36 -1.28
CA THR A 78 18.30 -26.50 -2.63
C THR A 78 17.44 -27.76 -2.73
N ASN A 79 16.30 -27.67 -3.42
CA ASN A 79 15.33 -28.77 -3.62
C ASN A 79 14.75 -29.36 -2.31
N THR A 80 14.68 -28.56 -1.24
CA THR A 80 14.02 -28.96 0.00
C THR A 80 12.71 -28.22 0.22
N THR A 81 11.79 -28.85 0.94
CA THR A 81 10.54 -28.26 1.39
C THR A 81 10.63 -27.99 2.88
N LYS A 82 10.51 -26.71 3.27
CA LYS A 82 10.46 -26.33 4.68
C LYS A 82 9.15 -26.83 5.27
N MET A 83 9.23 -27.49 6.42
CA MET A 83 8.09 -27.98 7.16
C MET A 83 8.20 -27.57 8.62
N CYS A 84 7.05 -27.40 9.28
CA CYS A 84 7.02 -27.10 10.71
C CYS A 84 6.08 -28.07 11.44
N TYR A 85 6.41 -28.35 12.68
CA TYR A 85 5.59 -29.08 13.63
C TYR A 85 5.29 -28.18 14.82
N LEU A 86 4.01 -28.12 15.17
CA LEU A 86 3.52 -27.42 16.35
C LEU A 86 3.09 -28.48 17.38
N PRO A 87 3.69 -28.49 18.57
CA PRO A 87 3.33 -29.41 19.63
C PRO A 87 1.89 -29.15 20.10
N PRO A 88 1.17 -30.22 20.53
CA PRO A 88 -0.15 -30.06 21.12
C PRO A 88 -0.07 -29.26 22.42
N TYR A 89 -1.14 -28.52 22.75
CA TYR A 89 -1.22 -27.77 24.00
C TYR A 89 -1.10 -28.64 25.25
N ASN A 90 -1.51 -29.91 25.17
CA ASN A 90 -1.45 -30.89 26.27
C ASN A 90 -0.66 -32.14 25.85
N VAL A 91 0.21 -32.61 26.76
CA VAL A 91 0.94 -33.89 26.62
C VAL A 91 0.01 -35.03 27.05
N ILE A 92 -0.85 -35.50 26.16
CA ILE A 92 -1.59 -36.74 26.40
C ILE A 92 -0.70 -37.88 25.90
N ASN A 93 -0.21 -38.71 26.82
CA ASN A 93 0.66 -39.87 26.58
C ASN A 93 -0.01 -41.04 25.82
N GLU A 94 -1.12 -40.79 25.13
CA GLU A 94 -1.84 -41.81 24.37
C GLU A 94 -1.46 -41.74 22.90
N ASP A 95 -1.29 -42.90 22.24
CA ASP A 95 -1.00 -42.98 20.81
C ASP A 95 -2.12 -42.25 20.02
N PRO A 96 -1.87 -41.07 19.44
CA PRO A 96 -2.92 -40.20 18.86
C PRO A 96 -3.58 -40.81 17.61
N ILE A 97 -3.03 -41.90 17.11
CA ILE A 97 -3.17 -42.41 15.74
C ILE A 97 -4.59 -42.93 15.44
N ARG A 98 -5.44 -43.16 16.46
CA ARG A 98 -6.69 -43.91 16.28
C ARG A 98 -7.99 -43.09 16.37
N CYS A 99 -7.97 -41.84 16.85
CA CYS A 99 -9.18 -41.01 16.98
C CYS A 99 -9.28 -39.80 16.02
N LEU A 100 -8.33 -39.65 15.08
CA LEU A 100 -8.15 -38.39 14.35
C LEU A 100 -8.83 -38.31 12.96
N THR A 101 -9.14 -39.42 12.30
CA THR A 101 -9.51 -39.36 10.85
C THR A 101 -10.79 -38.58 10.55
N MET A 102 -11.81 -38.65 11.42
CA MET A 102 -13.05 -37.90 11.23
C MET A 102 -12.91 -36.42 11.59
N MET A 103 -12.06 -36.08 12.56
CA MET A 103 -11.78 -34.68 12.92
C MET A 103 -10.83 -34.03 11.91
N ASP A 104 -9.87 -34.78 11.36
CA ASP A 104 -8.94 -34.29 10.34
C ASP A 104 -9.67 -33.76 9.11
N ASP A 105 -10.72 -34.45 8.65
CA ASP A 105 -11.56 -33.98 7.54
C ASP A 105 -12.29 -32.67 7.88
N GLN A 106 -12.76 -32.50 9.12
CA GLN A 106 -13.38 -31.24 9.57
C GLN A 106 -12.34 -30.13 9.67
N PHE A 107 -11.16 -30.41 10.22
CA PHE A 107 -10.05 -29.46 10.28
C PHE A 107 -9.61 -29.01 8.89
N GLN A 108 -9.52 -29.92 7.91
CA GLN A 108 -9.21 -29.56 6.53
C GLN A 108 -10.29 -28.66 5.91
N LYS A 109 -11.57 -28.91 6.19
CA LYS A 109 -12.66 -28.04 5.74
C LYS A 109 -12.57 -26.66 6.37
N TRP A 110 -12.31 -26.58 7.68
CA TRP A 110 -12.12 -25.32 8.38
C TRP A 110 -10.90 -24.56 7.87
N GLN A 111 -9.77 -25.24 7.67
CA GLN A 111 -8.55 -24.64 7.12
C GLN A 111 -8.82 -24.04 5.73
N LYS A 112 -9.53 -24.76 4.85
CA LYS A 112 -9.92 -24.24 3.53
C LYS A 112 -10.84 -23.02 3.63
N SER A 113 -11.82 -23.06 4.53
CA SER A 113 -12.75 -21.94 4.74
C SER A 113 -12.04 -20.70 5.29
N MET A 114 -11.16 -20.88 6.29
CA MET A 114 -10.33 -19.82 6.84
C MET A 114 -9.39 -19.23 5.80
N PHE A 115 -8.75 -20.09 5.00
CA PHE A 115 -7.88 -19.66 3.91
C PHE A 115 -8.65 -18.83 2.88
N HIS A 116 -9.86 -19.26 2.49
CA HIS A 116 -10.70 -18.48 1.59
C HIS A 116 -11.10 -17.12 2.18
N GLY A 117 -11.47 -17.07 3.46
CA GLY A 117 -11.76 -15.82 4.17
C GLY A 117 -10.56 -14.87 4.16
N TYR A 118 -9.36 -15.39 4.46
CA TYR A 118 -8.12 -14.63 4.41
C TYR A 118 -7.80 -14.11 3.01
N GLN A 119 -7.96 -14.93 1.97
CA GLN A 119 -7.76 -14.51 0.58
C GLN A 119 -8.69 -13.36 0.19
N ASN A 120 -9.96 -13.43 0.58
CA ASN A 120 -10.92 -12.36 0.32
C ASN A 120 -10.53 -11.07 1.06
N GLN A 121 -10.13 -11.18 2.32
CA GLN A 121 -9.66 -10.03 3.11
C GLN A 121 -8.41 -9.39 2.49
N ALA A 122 -7.43 -10.19 2.09
CA ALA A 122 -6.22 -9.71 1.41
C ALA A 122 -6.55 -9.00 0.08
N ALA A 123 -7.49 -9.54 -0.69
CA ALA A 123 -7.93 -8.92 -1.95
C ALA A 123 -8.63 -7.57 -1.71
N LEU A 124 -9.50 -7.48 -0.70
CA LEU A 124 -10.15 -6.22 -0.32
C LEU A 124 -9.14 -5.17 0.13
N PHE A 125 -8.17 -5.55 0.96
CA PHE A 125 -7.11 -4.65 1.40
C PHE A 125 -6.29 -4.13 0.22
N GLN A 126 -5.96 -5.01 -0.73
CA GLN A 126 -5.22 -4.61 -1.92
C GLN A 126 -6.04 -3.66 -2.81
N ARG A 127 -7.35 -3.89 -2.96
CA ARG A 127 -8.24 -2.95 -3.67
C ARG A 127 -8.31 -1.59 -2.98
N LEU A 128 -8.49 -1.59 -1.66
CA LEU A 128 -8.49 -0.37 -0.85
C LEU A 128 -7.19 0.42 -1.05
N LYS A 129 -6.04 -0.25 -1.04
CA LYS A 129 -4.74 0.38 -1.31
C LYS A 129 -4.72 1.08 -2.68
N HIS A 130 -5.21 0.43 -3.74
CA HIS A 130 -5.27 1.03 -5.07
C HIS A 130 -6.20 2.25 -5.10
N GLU A 131 -7.38 2.15 -4.47
CA GLU A 131 -8.32 3.28 -4.36
C GLU A 131 -7.70 4.46 -3.60
N MET A 132 -7.02 4.20 -2.47
CA MET A 132 -6.31 5.24 -1.73
C MET A 132 -5.27 5.93 -2.62
N ILE A 133 -4.43 5.17 -3.32
CA ILE A 133 -3.43 5.74 -4.24
C ILE A 133 -4.11 6.58 -5.33
N GLY A 134 -5.20 6.08 -5.93
CA GLY A 134 -5.96 6.81 -6.95
C GLY A 134 -6.58 8.10 -6.42
N LEU A 135 -7.12 8.08 -5.20
CA LEU A 135 -7.67 9.26 -4.54
C LEU A 135 -6.59 10.27 -4.19
N TYR A 136 -5.43 9.82 -3.70
CA TYR A 136 -4.29 10.70 -3.47
C TYR A 136 -3.83 11.38 -4.76
N ALA A 137 -3.69 10.64 -5.86
CA ALA A 137 -3.32 11.20 -7.15
C ALA A 137 -4.32 12.27 -7.64
N LYS A 138 -5.63 12.01 -7.48
CA LYS A 138 -6.68 12.99 -7.82
C LYS A 138 -6.64 14.22 -6.91
N SER A 139 -6.42 14.03 -5.61
CA SER A 139 -6.30 15.14 -4.67
C SER A 139 -5.12 16.04 -5.02
N THR A 140 -4.00 15.45 -5.43
CA THR A 140 -2.82 16.21 -5.89
C THR A 140 -3.12 16.97 -7.18
N SER A 141 -3.79 16.35 -8.17
CA SER A 141 -4.16 17.08 -9.39
C SER A 141 -5.12 18.24 -9.12
N TYR A 142 -6.05 18.09 -8.18
CA TYR A 142 -6.94 19.19 -7.80
C TYR A 142 -6.19 20.35 -7.14
N GLN A 143 -5.19 20.06 -6.30
CA GLN A 143 -4.33 21.11 -5.74
C GLN A 143 -3.53 21.82 -6.84
N ASP A 144 -3.00 21.07 -7.81
CA ASP A 144 -2.27 21.66 -8.94
C ASP A 144 -3.18 22.54 -9.81
N ASP A 145 -4.41 22.10 -10.10
CA ASP A 145 -5.37 22.90 -10.87
C ASP A 145 -5.82 24.17 -10.12
N GLU A 146 -6.06 24.06 -8.81
CA GLU A 146 -6.41 25.21 -7.95
C GLU A 146 -5.28 26.24 -7.90
N THR A 147 -4.02 25.80 -7.81
CA THR A 147 -2.87 26.71 -7.87
C THR A 147 -2.79 27.44 -9.22
N ARG A 148 -3.03 26.74 -10.33
CA ARG A 148 -3.03 27.34 -11.67
C ARG A 148 -4.17 28.35 -11.87
N GLU A 149 -5.37 28.05 -11.37
CA GLU A 149 -6.48 29.00 -11.42
C GLU A 149 -6.20 30.25 -10.57
N ASN A 150 -5.59 30.09 -9.40
CA ASN A 150 -5.20 31.21 -8.55
C ASN A 150 -4.14 32.10 -9.23
N GLU A 151 -3.11 31.51 -9.86
CA GLU A 151 -2.13 32.26 -10.64
C GLU A 151 -2.78 33.05 -11.79
N GLN A 152 -3.73 32.44 -12.51
CA GLN A 152 -4.49 33.13 -13.57
C GLN A 152 -5.31 34.30 -13.02
N LEU A 153 -5.97 34.12 -11.88
CA LEU A 153 -6.71 35.19 -11.21
C LEU A 153 -5.80 36.36 -10.81
N GLU A 154 -4.61 36.08 -10.27
CA GLU A 154 -3.62 37.11 -9.93
C GLU A 154 -3.17 37.89 -11.17
N THR A 155 -2.85 37.19 -12.27
CA THR A 155 -2.45 37.86 -13.52
C THR A 155 -3.58 38.74 -14.09
N LEU A 156 -4.83 38.27 -14.07
CA LEU A 156 -5.98 39.05 -14.54
C LEU A 156 -6.25 40.26 -13.65
N GLN A 157 -6.08 40.13 -12.34
CA GLN A 157 -6.18 41.27 -11.42
C GLN A 157 -5.11 42.32 -11.73
N MET A 158 -3.86 41.89 -11.94
CA MET A 158 -2.76 42.79 -12.27
C MET A 158 -2.98 43.53 -13.61
N ILE A 159 -3.50 42.83 -14.63
CA ILE A 159 -3.87 43.46 -15.91
C ILE A 159 -4.97 44.51 -15.72
N ARG A 160 -6.04 44.19 -14.98
CA ARG A 160 -7.12 45.15 -14.69
C ARG A 160 -6.61 46.37 -13.93
N GLU A 161 -5.67 46.21 -13.01
CA GLU A 161 -5.05 47.33 -12.31
C GLU A 161 -4.21 48.20 -13.24
N MET A 162 -3.42 47.58 -14.11
CA MET A 162 -2.67 48.31 -15.15
C MET A 162 -3.60 49.09 -16.09
N GLU A 163 -4.72 48.50 -16.51
CA GLU A 163 -5.72 49.18 -17.34
C GLU A 163 -6.32 50.39 -16.62
N LYS A 164 -6.67 50.26 -15.33
CA LYS A 164 -7.14 51.39 -14.52
C LYS A 164 -6.12 52.51 -14.43
N ILE A 165 -4.84 52.19 -14.22
CA ILE A 165 -3.75 53.17 -14.18
C ILE A 165 -3.60 53.85 -15.55
N SER A 166 -3.65 53.09 -16.64
CA SER A 166 -3.59 53.61 -18.00
C SER A 166 -4.71 54.63 -18.27
N ILE A 167 -5.95 54.29 -17.91
CA ILE A 167 -7.11 55.18 -18.06
C ILE A 167 -6.96 56.44 -17.19
N LEU A 168 -6.44 56.31 -15.96
CA LEU A 168 -6.19 57.46 -15.09
C LEU A 168 -5.13 58.39 -15.68
N ASN A 169 -4.05 57.83 -16.21
CA ASN A 169 -2.99 58.59 -16.88
C ASN A 169 -3.51 59.32 -18.11
N GLU A 170 -4.36 58.68 -18.92
CA GLU A 170 -4.99 59.32 -20.07
C GLU A 170 -5.90 60.49 -19.64
N LYS A 171 -6.71 60.31 -18.60
CA LYS A 171 -7.55 61.38 -18.03
C LYS A 171 -6.71 62.53 -17.45
N LEU A 172 -5.61 62.22 -16.78
CA LEU A 172 -4.68 63.21 -16.23
C LEU A 172 -4.06 64.05 -17.36
N LEU A 173 -3.62 63.40 -18.45
CA LEU A 173 -3.05 64.07 -19.61
C LEU A 173 -4.05 65.06 -20.22
N VAL A 174 -5.30 64.64 -20.39
CA VAL A 174 -6.37 65.52 -20.90
C VAL A 174 -6.59 66.72 -19.98
N ALA A 175 -6.65 66.51 -18.66
CA ALA A 175 -6.82 67.59 -17.69
C ALA A 175 -5.64 68.58 -17.71
N GLN A 176 -4.40 68.08 -17.84
CA GLN A 176 -3.21 68.93 -17.98
C GLN A 176 -3.22 69.75 -19.27
N MET A 177 -3.61 69.14 -20.40
CA MET A 177 -3.75 69.86 -21.67
C MET A 177 -4.82 70.96 -21.60
N SER A 178 -5.92 70.73 -20.89
CA SER A 178 -6.95 71.76 -20.65
C SER A 178 -6.47 72.92 -19.77
N LEU A 179 -5.52 72.69 -18.86
CA LEU A 179 -4.93 73.73 -17.99
C LEU A 179 -3.84 74.57 -18.68
N LEU A 180 -3.23 74.04 -19.74
CA LEU A 180 -2.16 74.71 -20.51
C LEU A 180 -2.67 75.54 -21.70
N MET A 181 -3.97 75.44 -22.03
CA MET A 181 -4.59 76.15 -23.16
C MET A 181 -5.44 77.30 -22.62
N ASP A 182 -4.91 78.53 -22.63
CA ASP A 182 -5.59 79.76 -22.18
C ASP A 182 -6.57 80.37 -23.22
N ASP A 183 -6.73 79.75 -24.41
CA ASP A 183 -7.67 80.20 -25.45
C ASP A 183 -8.91 79.29 -25.54
N ASP A 184 -10.09 79.84 -25.22
CA ASP A 184 -11.38 79.13 -25.11
C ASP A 184 -11.79 78.32 -26.36
N CYS A 185 -11.30 78.70 -27.55
CA CYS A 185 -11.71 78.08 -28.82
C CYS A 185 -10.94 76.77 -29.13
N THR A 186 -9.67 76.68 -28.76
CA THR A 186 -8.82 75.50 -28.99
C THR A 186 -8.99 74.45 -27.88
N ALA A 187 -9.28 74.89 -26.66
CA ALA A 187 -9.60 74.01 -25.54
C ALA A 187 -10.87 73.18 -25.79
N GLN A 188 -11.92 73.79 -26.37
CA GLN A 188 -13.17 73.08 -26.70
C GLN A 188 -12.96 71.99 -27.76
N MET A 189 -12.20 72.27 -28.83
CA MET A 189 -11.88 71.28 -29.86
C MET A 189 -11.05 70.10 -29.33
N ALA A 190 -10.07 70.36 -28.45
CA ALA A 190 -9.25 69.31 -27.86
C ALA A 190 -10.07 68.40 -26.93
N VAL A 191 -10.98 68.98 -26.14
CA VAL A 191 -11.90 68.23 -25.27
C VAL A 191 -12.88 67.39 -26.10
N GLU A 192 -13.38 67.90 -27.22
CA GLU A 192 -14.32 67.18 -28.09
C GLU A 192 -13.65 66.01 -28.83
N TYR A 193 -12.40 66.18 -29.27
CA TYR A 193 -11.59 65.10 -29.84
C TYR A 193 -11.35 63.96 -28.84
N CYS A 194 -10.97 64.29 -27.60
CA CYS A 194 -10.75 63.30 -26.55
C CYS A 194 -12.06 62.61 -26.13
N ARG A 195 -13.17 63.35 -26.07
CA ARG A 195 -14.50 62.80 -25.72
C ARG A 195 -15.01 61.82 -26.78
N ASN A 196 -14.73 62.04 -28.06
CA ASN A 196 -15.05 61.10 -29.13
C ASN A 196 -14.18 59.83 -29.05
N ARG A 197 -12.89 59.96 -28.74
CA ARG A 197 -12.00 58.79 -28.53
C ARG A 197 -12.41 57.92 -27.34
N LEU A 198 -12.86 58.53 -26.25
CA LEU A 198 -13.42 57.83 -25.09
C LEU A 198 -14.75 57.11 -25.39
N LYS A 199 -15.57 57.63 -26.30
CA LYS A 199 -16.78 56.95 -26.78
C LYS A 199 -16.46 55.74 -27.64
N ASP A 200 -15.43 55.84 -28.48
CA ASP A 200 -14.97 54.71 -29.30
C ASP A 200 -14.40 53.59 -28.42
N ALA A 201 -13.61 53.92 -27.39
CA ALA A 201 -13.10 52.94 -26.43
C ALA A 201 -14.22 52.17 -25.71
N LYS A 202 -15.28 52.85 -25.26
CA LYS A 202 -16.47 52.19 -24.65
C LYS A 202 -17.26 51.30 -25.60
N ASN A 203 -17.28 51.60 -26.91
CA ASN A 203 -17.92 50.75 -27.90
C ASN A 203 -17.14 49.45 -28.18
N TYR A 204 -15.83 49.43 -27.91
CA TYR A 204 -15.02 48.22 -27.98
C TYR A 204 -15.24 47.29 -26.76
N GLU A 205 -15.45 47.84 -25.56
CA GLU A 205 -15.81 47.04 -24.37
C GLU A 205 -17.13 46.28 -24.55
N ILE A 206 -18.16 46.91 -25.11
CA ILE A 206 -19.49 46.28 -25.33
C ILE A 206 -19.45 45.14 -26.38
N LYS A 207 -18.45 45.14 -27.27
CA LYS A 207 -18.26 44.06 -28.26
C LYS A 207 -17.42 42.89 -27.74
N ALA A 208 -16.68 43.07 -26.65
CA ALA A 208 -15.86 42.01 -26.05
C ALA A 208 -16.63 41.16 -25.02
N GLU A 209 -17.76 41.67 -24.50
CA GLU A 209 -18.64 40.95 -23.56
C GLU A 209 -19.81 40.17 -24.22
N LYS A 210 -19.88 40.12 -25.56
CA LYS A 210 -20.83 39.28 -26.32
C LYS A 210 -20.12 38.16 -27.06
#